data_AF-A0A2T2TH59-F1
#
_entry.id   AF-A0A2T2TH59-F1
#
_cell.length_a   1.000
_cell.length_b   1.000
_cell.length_c   1.000
_cell.angle_alpha   90.00
_cell.angle_beta   90.00
_cell.angle_gamma   90.00
#
_symmetry.space_group_name_H-M   'P 1'
#
loop_
_entity.id
_entity.type
_entity.pdbx_description
1 polymer ?
#
loop_
_entity_poly.entity_id
_entity_poly.type
_entity_poly.pdbx_seq_one_letter_code
_entity_poly.pdbx_strand_id
1 'polypeptide(L)'
;MNREANCGPKAGASLMQWSVVDIQWGQWTALYPDTKVIAEDTGFDFNYHPSANPYEGYERPTNNHLFVPMPIDERRPPKERVLGLPRQNGASPIFSRNSPRRLSGYSPPPSGVSPSSSSGTARPGRP
;
A
#
# COMPACT_ATOMS: atom_id res chain seq x y z
N MET A 1 9.35 11.61 -1.39
CA MET A 1 9.51 10.21 -0.93
C MET A 1 10.98 9.87 -0.93
N ASN A 2 11.56 9.46 0.20
CA ASN A 2 12.92 8.92 0.20
C ASN A 2 12.93 7.54 -0.44
N ARG A 3 13.77 7.37 -1.46
CA ARG A 3 14.04 6.08 -2.13
C ARG A 3 15.39 5.53 -1.67
N GLU A 4 15.74 5.80 -0.42
CA GLU A 4 17.01 5.41 0.17
C GLU A 4 16.81 5.06 1.64
N ALA A 5 17.70 4.23 2.17
CA ALA A 5 17.75 3.94 3.60
C ALA A 5 18.19 5.20 4.37
N ASN A 6 17.47 5.53 5.45
CA ASN A 6 17.73 6.75 6.22
C ASN A 6 18.66 6.53 7.43
N CYS A 7 18.83 5.29 7.89
CA CYS A 7 19.61 4.97 9.09
C CYS A 7 20.32 3.60 8.99
N GLY A 8 21.31 3.40 9.86
CA GLY A 8 22.10 2.18 9.95
C GLY A 8 23.25 2.09 8.92
N PRO A 9 23.99 0.96 8.88
CA PRO A 9 25.17 0.80 8.03
C PRO A 9 24.93 0.93 6.52
N LYS A 10 23.67 0.86 6.09
CA LYS A 10 23.25 1.01 4.68
C LYS A 10 22.62 2.37 4.38
N ALA A 11 22.73 3.36 5.27
CA ALA A 11 22.19 4.70 5.01
C ALA A 11 22.67 5.24 3.64
N GLY A 12 21.76 5.82 2.86
CA GLY A 12 21.98 6.25 1.48
C GLY A 12 21.85 5.16 0.40
N ALA A 13 21.69 3.88 0.79
CA ALA A 13 21.47 2.82 -0.20
C ALA A 13 20.09 2.97 -0.87
N SER A 14 20.07 2.93 -2.20
CA SER A 14 18.84 3.06 -2.98
C SER A 14 17.89 1.86 -2.76
N LEU A 15 16.59 2.16 -2.65
CA LEU A 15 15.51 1.19 -2.46
C LEU A 15 14.72 1.01 -3.77
N MET A 16 14.51 -0.25 -4.15
CA MET A 16 13.65 -0.61 -5.28
C MET A 16 12.18 -0.40 -4.91
N GLN A 17 11.41 0.27 -5.77
CA GLN A 17 9.98 0.51 -5.57
C GLN A 17 9.15 -0.53 -6.30
N TRP A 18 8.17 -1.10 -5.59
CA TRP A 18 7.17 -2.01 -6.14
C TRP A 18 5.82 -1.31 -6.23
N SER A 19 5.07 -1.59 -7.29
CA SER A 19 3.68 -1.18 -7.41
C SER A 19 2.81 -2.08 -6.55
N VAL A 20 1.94 -1.48 -5.73
CA VAL A 20 0.99 -2.19 -4.88
C VAL A 20 -0.42 -1.72 -5.23
N VAL A 21 -1.37 -2.64 -5.18
CA VAL A 21 -2.79 -2.36 -5.35
C VAL A 21 -3.47 -2.38 -3.99
N ASP A 22 -4.25 -1.34 -3.70
CA ASP A 22 -5.09 -1.26 -2.51
C ASP A 22 -6.53 -1.62 -2.88
N ILE A 23 -7.01 -2.72 -2.30
CA ILE A 23 -8.29 -3.36 -2.62
C ILE A 23 -8.96 -3.85 -1.34
N GLN A 24 -10.29 -3.86 -1.31
CA GLN A 24 -11.03 -4.38 -0.16
C GLN A 24 -10.95 -5.91 -0.11
N TRP A 25 -10.96 -6.47 1.10
CA TRP A 25 -10.89 -7.93 1.30
C TRP A 25 -11.97 -8.71 0.55
N GLY A 26 -13.22 -8.23 0.56
CA GLY A 26 -14.32 -8.86 -0.19
C GLY A 26 -14.11 -8.85 -1.71
N GLN A 27 -13.48 -7.80 -2.25
CA GLN A 27 -13.14 -7.73 -3.68
C GLN A 27 -11.97 -8.65 -4.01
N TRP A 28 -10.96 -8.73 -3.13
CA TRP A 28 -9.82 -9.62 -3.31
C TRP A 28 -10.27 -11.09 -3.35
N THR A 29 -11.06 -11.52 -2.37
CA THR A 29 -11.55 -12.90 -2.26
C THR A 29 -12.47 -13.29 -3.43
N ALA A 30 -13.24 -12.35 -3.98
CA ALA A 30 -14.01 -12.57 -5.20
C ALA A 30 -13.12 -12.80 -6.44
N LEU A 31 -11.97 -12.11 -6.53
CA LEU A 31 -11.02 -12.25 -7.64
C LEU A 31 -10.08 -13.46 -7.49
N TYR A 32 -9.74 -13.82 -6.26
CA TYR A 32 -8.78 -14.87 -5.92
C TYR A 32 -9.38 -15.83 -4.88
N PRO A 33 -10.36 -16.66 -5.27
CA PRO A 33 -11.10 -17.52 -4.35
C PRO A 33 -10.23 -18.58 -3.66
N ASP A 34 -9.12 -18.98 -4.30
CA ASP A 34 -8.16 -19.96 -3.75
C ASP A 34 -7.11 -19.34 -2.80
N THR A 35 -7.27 -18.06 -2.45
CA THR A 35 -6.37 -17.39 -1.50
C THR A 35 -6.39 -18.14 -0.18
N LYS A 36 -5.21 -18.60 0.26
CA LYS A 36 -5.04 -19.21 1.58
C LYS A 36 -4.76 -18.11 2.60
N VAL A 37 -5.47 -18.15 3.72
CA VAL A 37 -5.21 -17.32 4.90
C VAL A 37 -4.63 -18.18 6.01
N ILE A 38 -3.86 -17.56 6.91
CA ILE A 38 -3.44 -18.23 8.15
C ILE A 38 -4.70 -18.40 9.02
N ALA A 39 -4.86 -19.57 9.64
CA ALA A 39 -6.03 -19.89 10.46
C ALA A 39 -6.19 -18.90 11.63
N GLU A 40 -7.43 -18.53 11.92
CA GLU A 40 -7.77 -17.66 13.05
C GLU A 40 -7.55 -18.35 14.41
N ASP A 41 -7.60 -19.69 14.43
CA ASP A 41 -7.27 -20.51 15.60
C ASP A 41 -5.75 -20.59 15.79
N THR A 42 -5.20 -19.51 16.35
CA THR A 42 -3.78 -19.36 16.66
C THR A 42 -3.42 -19.82 18.07
N GLY A 43 -4.41 -20.20 18.89
CA GLY A 43 -4.25 -20.47 20.32
C GLY A 43 -4.08 -19.23 21.21
N PHE A 44 -4.26 -18.03 20.65
CA PHE A 44 -4.20 -16.77 21.38
C PHE A 44 -5.58 -16.11 21.48
N ASP A 45 -5.87 -15.48 22.62
CA ASP A 45 -7.08 -14.67 22.85
C ASP A 45 -6.90 -13.26 22.27
N PHE A 46 -6.65 -13.20 20.96
CA PHE A 46 -6.59 -11.96 20.21
C PHE A 46 -7.59 -12.02 19.06
N ASN A 47 -8.57 -11.12 19.07
CA ASN A 47 -9.62 -11.12 18.08
C ASN A 47 -9.13 -10.52 16.75
N TYR A 48 -8.74 -11.39 15.83
CA TYR A 48 -8.38 -11.02 14.45
C TYR A 48 -9.57 -10.87 13.51
N HIS A 49 -10.80 -11.04 14.00
CA HIS A 49 -12.00 -10.96 13.17
C HIS A 49 -12.17 -9.55 12.58
N PRO A 50 -12.61 -9.41 11.31
CA PRO A 50 -12.79 -8.10 10.66
C PRO A 50 -13.72 -7.13 11.39
N SER A 51 -14.62 -7.63 12.25
CA SER A 51 -15.51 -6.81 13.07
C SER A 51 -14.82 -6.19 14.30
N ALA A 52 -13.57 -6.55 14.58
CA ALA A 52 -12.82 -6.14 15.75
C ALA A 52 -11.57 -5.35 15.35
N ASN A 53 -11.72 -4.35 14.48
CA ASN A 53 -10.62 -3.44 14.14
C ASN A 53 -10.17 -2.71 15.43
N PRO A 54 -8.97 -2.99 15.99
CA PRO A 54 -8.52 -2.33 17.21
C PRO A 54 -8.23 -0.83 16.99
N TYR A 55 -8.25 -0.39 15.74
CA TYR A 55 -8.05 0.99 15.30
C TYR A 55 -9.31 1.60 14.67
N GLU A 56 -10.50 1.15 15.08
CA GLU A 56 -11.75 1.65 14.53
C GLU A 56 -11.80 3.18 14.51
N GLY A 57 -12.09 3.75 13.33
CA GLY A 57 -12.23 5.19 13.14
C GLY A 57 -10.91 5.94 13.07
N TYR A 58 -9.76 5.28 13.17
CA TYR A 58 -8.45 5.89 13.00
C TYR A 58 -8.26 6.48 11.60
N GLU A 59 -8.82 5.81 10.59
CA GLU A 59 -8.80 6.21 9.18
C GLU A 59 -9.76 7.35 8.83
N ARG A 60 -10.62 7.79 9.76
CA ARG A 60 -11.61 8.85 9.48
C ARG A 60 -10.87 10.15 9.15
N PRO A 61 -11.21 10.85 8.05
CA PRO A 61 -10.56 12.11 7.67
C PRO A 61 -10.61 13.19 8.75
N THR A 62 -11.61 13.15 9.63
CA THR A 62 -11.82 14.09 10.74
C THR A 62 -11.10 13.69 12.02
N ASN A 63 -10.51 12.50 12.09
CA ASN A 63 -9.80 12.04 13.27
C ASN A 63 -8.40 12.68 13.33
N ASN A 64 -8.20 13.57 14.28
CA ASN A 64 -6.93 14.25 14.54
C ASN A 64 -5.98 13.47 15.47
N HIS A 65 -6.39 12.30 15.97
CA HIS A 65 -5.53 11.47 16.81
C HIS A 65 -4.40 10.84 15.97
N LEU A 66 -3.16 11.09 16.38
CA LEU A 66 -1.96 10.51 15.78
C LEU A 66 -1.36 9.51 16.78
N PHE A 67 -0.80 8.39 16.28
CA PHE A 67 -0.13 7.40 17.16
C PHE A 67 1.07 8.01 17.88
N VAL A 68 1.76 8.94 17.20
CA VAL A 68 2.81 9.76 17.78
C VAL A 68 2.27 11.19 17.82
N PRO A 69 2.17 11.82 19.01
CA PRO A 69 1.73 13.20 19.12
C PRO A 69 2.67 14.13 18.34
N MET A 70 2.12 14.88 17.39
CA MET A 70 2.85 15.83 16.55
C MET A 70 1.88 16.88 15.98
N PRO A 71 2.35 18.09 15.62
CA PRO A 71 1.49 19.11 15.03
C PRO A 71 0.84 18.63 13.73
N ILE A 72 -0.42 19.01 13.52
CA ILE A 72 -1.17 18.70 12.30
C ILE A 72 -1.17 19.93 11.40
N ASP A 73 -0.82 19.72 10.13
CA ASP A 73 -0.95 20.73 9.10
C ASP A 73 -2.41 20.81 8.62
N GLU A 74 -3.07 21.92 8.93
CA GLU A 74 -4.49 22.14 8.66
C GLU A 74 -4.83 22.34 7.17
N ARG A 75 -3.83 22.43 6.28
CA ARG A 75 -4.08 22.57 4.84
C ARG A 75 -4.77 21.34 4.23
N ARG A 76 -4.78 20.20 4.92
CA ARG A 76 -5.38 18.94 4.47
C ARG A 76 -6.00 18.16 5.64
N PRO A 77 -7.00 17.30 5.39
CA PRO A 77 -7.51 16.40 6.41
C PRO A 77 -6.40 15.49 6.97
N PRO A 78 -6.34 15.28 8.31
CA PRO A 78 -5.28 14.49 8.96
C PRO A 78 -5.05 13.08 8.42
N LYS A 79 -6.10 12.44 7.86
CA LYS A 79 -6.08 11.07 7.31
C LYS A 79 -6.37 11.04 5.81
N GLU A 80 -6.13 12.14 5.09
CA GLU A 80 -6.33 12.18 3.65
C GLU A 80 -5.45 11.14 2.95
N ARG A 81 -6.07 10.27 2.15
CA ARG A 81 -5.34 9.32 1.29
C ARG A 81 -4.81 10.04 0.06
N VAL A 82 -3.50 9.98 -0.14
CA VAL A 82 -2.82 10.66 -1.25
C VAL A 82 -1.94 9.73 -2.08
N LEU A 83 -1.84 10.02 -3.38
CA LEU A 83 -0.89 9.42 -4.30
C LEU A 83 0.26 10.42 -4.54
N GLY A 84 1.47 10.05 -4.14
CA GLY A 84 2.67 10.84 -4.44
C GLY A 84 3.42 10.29 -5.65
N LEU A 85 3.77 11.17 -6.58
CA LEU A 85 4.59 10.81 -7.74
C LEU A 85 6.04 11.28 -7.52
N PRO A 86 6.99 10.37 -7.23
CA PRO A 86 8.37 10.75 -6.99
C PRO A 86 9.01 11.38 -8.23
N ARG A 87 9.74 12.48 -8.04
CA ARG A 87 10.58 13.13 -9.06
C ARG A 87 12.05 12.91 -8.71
N GLN A 88 12.94 12.91 -9.71
CA GLN A 88 14.38 12.74 -9.49
C GLN A 88 14.95 13.84 -8.56
N ASN A 89 14.51 15.10 -8.72
CA ASN A 89 15.06 16.24 -7.99
C ASN A 89 13.94 17.11 -7.39
N GLY A 90 13.43 16.77 -6.21
CA GLY A 90 12.61 17.67 -5.40
C GLY A 90 11.23 17.16 -5.00
N ALA A 91 10.36 18.10 -4.61
CA ALA A 91 9.05 17.80 -4.06
C ALA A 91 8.19 17.00 -5.06
N SER A 92 7.60 15.92 -4.56
CA SER A 92 6.69 15.07 -5.33
C SER A 92 5.30 15.70 -5.34
N PRO A 93 4.63 15.88 -6.50
CA PRO A 93 3.24 16.29 -6.50
C PRO A 93 2.39 15.22 -5.79
N ILE A 94 1.42 15.70 -5.00
CA ILE A 94 0.55 14.90 -4.15
C ILE A 94 -0.89 15.08 -4.64
N PHE A 95 -1.53 13.98 -5.02
CA PHE A 95 -2.90 13.95 -5.49
C PHE A 95 -3.80 13.26 -4.47
N SER A 96 -4.92 13.89 -4.12
CA SER A 96 -5.93 13.27 -3.28
C SER A 96 -6.59 12.11 -4.02
N ARG A 97 -6.72 10.95 -3.38
CA ARG A 97 -7.40 9.80 -3.97
C ARG A 97 -8.90 10.05 -4.19
N ASN A 98 -9.51 10.89 -3.36
CA ASN A 98 -10.96 11.15 -3.36
C ASN A 98 -11.34 12.44 -4.10
N SER A 99 -10.38 13.12 -4.75
CA SER A 99 -10.67 14.30 -5.57
C SER A 99 -11.09 13.87 -6.99
N PRO A 100 -12.26 14.29 -7.49
CA PRO A 100 -12.74 13.94 -8.83
C PRO A 100 -11.99 14.67 -9.98
N ARG A 101 -10.74 15.13 -9.78
CA ARG A 101 -9.95 15.64 -10.92
C ARG A 101 -9.59 14.47 -11.83
N ARG A 102 -10.41 14.30 -12.86
CA ARG A 102 -10.20 13.42 -14.01
C ARG A 102 -8.74 13.53 -14.44
N LEU A 103 -7.98 12.45 -14.33
CA LEU A 103 -6.67 12.33 -14.97
C LEU A 103 -6.94 12.37 -16.48
N SER A 104 -6.84 13.56 -17.09
CA SER A 104 -6.84 13.69 -18.54
C SER A 104 -5.64 12.91 -19.06
N GLY A 105 -5.88 11.74 -19.66
CA GLY A 105 -4.86 10.92 -20.32
C GLY A 105 -4.61 9.52 -19.76
N TYR A 106 -5.31 9.08 -18.70
CA TYR A 106 -5.19 7.68 -18.22
C TYR A 106 -6.38 6.84 -18.68
N SER A 107 -6.16 5.94 -19.65
CA SER A 107 -7.04 4.78 -19.88
C SER A 107 -6.53 3.62 -19.04
N PRO A 108 -7.34 3.04 -18.13
CA PRO A 108 -6.95 1.80 -17.49
C PRO A 108 -6.80 0.69 -18.55
N PRO A 109 -5.84 -0.24 -18.38
CA PRO A 109 -5.76 -1.40 -19.26
C PRO A 109 -7.06 -2.21 -19.14
N PRO A 110 -7.53 -2.83 -20.24
CA PRO A 110 -8.74 -3.65 -20.22
C PRO A 110 -8.59 -4.78 -19.19
N SER A 111 -9.67 -5.01 -18.45
CA SER A 111 -9.80 -6.08 -17.46
C SER A 111 -9.54 -7.42 -18.15
N GLY A 112 -8.36 -8.00 -17.98
CA GLY A 112 -8.02 -9.29 -18.61
C GLY A 112 -6.54 -9.60 -18.79
N VAL A 113 -5.61 -8.69 -18.51
CA VAL A 113 -4.17 -9.02 -18.57
C VAL A 113 -3.72 -9.62 -17.24
N SER A 114 -3.83 -10.95 -17.11
CA SER A 114 -3.05 -11.70 -16.13
C SER A 114 -1.56 -11.44 -16.38
N PRO A 115 -0.73 -11.19 -15.35
CA PRO A 115 0.71 -11.15 -15.56
C PRO A 115 1.15 -12.52 -16.05
N SER A 116 1.75 -12.59 -17.23
CA SER A 116 2.32 -13.81 -17.77
C SER A 116 3.38 -14.33 -16.79
N SER A 117 3.17 -15.56 -16.33
CA SER A 117 4.17 -16.33 -15.59
C SER A 117 5.35 -16.61 -16.51
N SER A 118 6.47 -15.90 -16.32
CA SER A 118 7.76 -16.38 -16.81
C SER A 118 8.30 -17.44 -15.84
N SER A 119 7.84 -18.67 -16.03
CA SER A 119 8.46 -19.86 -15.45
C SER A 119 9.86 -20.03 -16.04
N GLY A 120 10.88 -19.47 -15.37
CA GLY A 120 12.28 -19.74 -15.65
C GLY A 120 12.75 -20.99 -14.90
N THR A 121 12.84 -22.12 -15.60
CA THR A 121 13.53 -23.32 -15.12
C THR A 121 15.01 -23.03 -14.90
N ALA A 122 15.47 -23.03 -13.65
CA ALA A 122 16.88 -23.03 -13.30
C ALA A 122 17.49 -24.40 -13.64
N ARG A 123 18.43 -24.43 -14.60
CA ARG A 123 19.33 -25.57 -14.84
C ARG A 123 20.36 -25.66 -13.70
N PRO A 124 20.66 -26.85 -13.16
CA PRO A 124 21.81 -27.02 -12.29
C PRO A 124 23.08 -27.21 -13.13
N GLY A 125 24.03 -26.29 -13.02
CA GLY A 125 25.40 -26.47 -13.51
C GLY A 125 26.30 -26.96 -12.38
N ARG A 126 26.80 -28.20 -12.52
CA ARG A 126 27.92 -28.75 -11.74
C ARG A 126 29.24 -28.42 -12.45
N PRO A 127 30.35 -28.33 -11.72
CA PRO A 127 31.26 -29.48 -11.67
C PRO A 127 31.28 -30.17 -10.30
#